data_AF-A0A5A7MSC7-F1
#
_entry.id   AF-A0A5A7MSC7-F1
#
_cell.length_a   1.000
_cell.length_b   1.000
_cell.length_c   1.000
_cell.angle_alpha   90.00
_cell.angle_beta   90.00
_cell.angle_gamma   90.00
#
_symmetry.space_group_name_H-M   'P 1'
#
loop_
_entity.id
_entity.type
_entity.pdbx_description
1 polymer ?
#
loop_
_entity_poly.entity_id
_entity_poly.type
_entity_poly.pdbx_seq_one_letter_code
_entity_poly.pdbx_strand_id
1 'polypeptide(L)'
;MEPYESLRLSRGMTDGSRDFVPEKTLALEANLDVFNGVDFSKGCYVGQELTARTKHRGKVRKRLVPIEVDGTAPQSGTAIEQDGKTVGEIRSSHKNAAIALLRMEALEGPALMADGKAVTVRHPSWLDGL
;
A
#
# COMPACT_ATOMS: atom_id res chain seq x y z
N MET A 1 -11.95 -3.27 18.75
CA MET A 1 -11.64 -2.97 17.33
C MET A 1 -10.44 -2.04 17.21
N GLU A 2 -10.38 -0.97 18.00
CA GLU A 2 -9.22 -0.05 18.13
C GLU A 2 -7.83 -0.72 18.25
N PRO A 3 -7.65 -1.79 19.06
CA PRO A 3 -6.33 -2.45 19.16
C PRO A 3 -5.95 -3.19 17.87
N TYR A 4 -6.93 -3.73 17.14
CA TYR A 4 -6.72 -4.41 15.87
C TYR A 4 -6.27 -3.43 14.78
N GLU A 5 -6.96 -2.29 14.65
CA GLU A 5 -6.59 -1.25 13.68
C GLU A 5 -5.17 -0.73 13.94
N SER A 6 -4.87 -0.39 15.21
CA SER A 6 -3.52 0.05 15.59
C SER A 6 -2.46 -0.99 15.23
N LEU A 7 -2.72 -2.27 15.51
CA LEU A 7 -1.76 -3.35 15.23
C LEU A 7 -1.57 -3.56 13.73
N ARG A 8 -2.65 -3.74 12.95
CA ARG A 8 -2.55 -4.04 11.52
C ARG A 8 -1.83 -2.93 10.76
N LEU A 9 -2.17 -1.67 11.04
CA LEU A 9 -1.56 -0.51 10.38
C LEU A 9 -0.08 -0.40 10.76
N SER A 10 0.26 -0.59 12.04
CA SER A 10 1.66 -0.55 12.50
C SER A 10 2.56 -1.63 11.86
N ARG A 11 1.97 -2.76 11.43
CA ARG A 11 2.65 -3.88 10.78
C ARG A 11 2.52 -3.88 9.26
N GLY A 12 1.77 -2.93 8.71
CA GLY A 12 1.46 -2.85 7.28
C GLY A 12 0.63 -4.04 6.77
N MET A 13 -0.20 -4.61 7.62
CA MET A 13 -1.15 -5.66 7.25
C MET A 13 -2.39 -5.02 6.63
N THR A 14 -2.63 -5.35 5.37
CA THR A 14 -3.77 -4.83 4.60
C THR A 14 -5.04 -5.61 4.87
N ASP A 15 -6.17 -4.90 4.95
CA ASP A 15 -7.50 -5.46 5.10
C ASP A 15 -8.29 -5.25 3.80
N GLY A 16 -8.75 -6.34 3.16
CA GLY A 16 -9.38 -6.26 1.85
C GLY A 16 -10.68 -5.43 1.82
N SER A 17 -11.39 -5.33 2.94
CA SER A 17 -12.63 -4.54 3.00
C SER A 17 -12.40 -3.04 3.15
N ARG A 18 -11.19 -2.63 3.57
CA ARG A 18 -10.85 -1.24 3.89
C ARG A 18 -9.84 -0.67 2.91
N ASP A 19 -8.83 -1.46 2.57
CA ASP A 19 -7.68 -0.99 1.82
C ASP A 19 -7.86 -1.19 0.32
N PHE A 20 -8.62 -2.20 -0.11
CA PHE A 20 -8.77 -2.52 -1.53
C PHE A 20 -9.92 -1.73 -2.15
N VAL A 21 -9.72 -1.29 -3.39
CA VAL A 21 -10.81 -0.81 -4.23
C VAL A 21 -11.28 -1.97 -5.10
N PRO A 22 -12.56 -2.36 -5.02
CA PRO A 22 -13.12 -3.37 -5.91
C PRO A 22 -12.79 -3.04 -7.38
N GLU A 23 -12.41 -4.07 -8.12
CA GLU A 23 -12.09 -3.99 -9.56
C GLU A 23 -10.90 -3.10 -9.95
N LYS A 24 -10.23 -2.43 -8.99
CA LYS A 24 -9.07 -1.57 -9.28
C LYS A 24 -7.79 -2.01 -8.59
N THR A 25 -7.85 -2.48 -7.35
CA THR A 25 -6.64 -2.93 -6.63
C THR A 25 -6.13 -4.23 -7.22
N LEU A 26 -4.89 -4.23 -7.69
CA LEU A 26 -4.25 -5.44 -8.22
C LEU A 26 -3.67 -6.30 -7.09
N ALA A 27 -3.68 -7.62 -7.27
CA ALA A 27 -3.15 -8.57 -6.28
C ALA A 27 -1.71 -8.24 -5.83
N LEU A 28 -0.86 -7.82 -6.76
CA LEU A 28 0.54 -7.47 -6.46
C LEU A 28 0.69 -6.06 -5.87
N GLU A 29 -0.24 -5.14 -6.15
CA GLU A 29 -0.29 -3.85 -5.44
C GLU A 29 -0.71 -4.07 -3.97
N ALA A 30 -1.51 -5.10 -3.71
CA ALA A 30 -1.94 -5.52 -2.38
C ALA A 30 -0.95 -6.45 -1.65
N ASN A 31 0.25 -6.65 -2.20
CA ASN A 31 1.31 -7.50 -1.61
C ASN A 31 0.93 -8.97 -1.43
N LEU A 32 -0.04 -9.50 -2.19
CA LEU A 32 -0.41 -10.91 -2.08
C LEU A 32 0.73 -11.85 -2.52
N ASP A 33 1.70 -11.38 -3.30
CA ASP A 33 2.93 -12.14 -3.57
C ASP A 33 3.84 -12.27 -2.35
N VAL A 34 3.86 -11.27 -1.48
CA VAL A 34 4.67 -11.26 -0.26
C VAL A 34 3.99 -12.03 0.86
N PHE A 35 2.66 -11.97 0.92
CA PHE A 35 1.85 -12.62 1.95
C PHE A 35 1.38 -14.03 1.56
N ASN A 36 2.01 -14.67 0.59
CA ASN A 36 1.66 -16.02 0.11
C ASN A 36 0.18 -16.17 -0.33
N GLY A 37 -0.43 -15.08 -0.80
CA GLY A 37 -1.79 -15.03 -1.32
C GLY A 37 -1.92 -15.34 -2.81
N VAL A 38 -0.79 -15.47 -3.53
CA VAL A 38 -0.75 -15.90 -4.94
C VAL A 38 0.26 -17.03 -5.09
N ASP A 39 -0.19 -18.14 -5.67
CA ASP A 39 0.68 -19.21 -6.14
C ASP A 39 0.88 -19.04 -7.66
N PHE A 40 2.13 -18.97 -8.09
CA PHE A 40 2.50 -18.83 -9.52
C PHE A 40 2.68 -20.19 -10.22
N SER A 41 2.62 -21.30 -9.47
CA SER A 41 2.79 -22.67 -9.94
C SER A 41 1.49 -23.47 -10.03
N LYS A 42 0.38 -22.94 -9.48
CA LYS A 42 -0.94 -23.57 -9.56
C LYS A 42 -1.56 -23.49 -10.96
N GLY A 43 -2.60 -24.31 -11.16
CA GLY A 43 -3.46 -24.26 -12.34
C GLY A 43 -4.29 -22.97 -12.45
N CYS A 44 -5.11 -22.91 -13.50
CA CYS A 44 -5.79 -21.68 -13.91
C CYS A 44 -6.77 -21.12 -12.88
N TYR A 45 -6.74 -19.78 -12.70
CA TYR A 45 -7.72 -19.04 -11.89
C TYR A 45 -8.07 -17.68 -12.54
N VAL A 46 -9.20 -17.10 -12.14
CA VAL A 46 -9.67 -15.81 -12.70
C VAL A 46 -8.69 -14.69 -12.40
N GLY A 47 -8.26 -13.94 -13.42
CA GLY A 47 -7.30 -12.84 -13.28
C GLY A 47 -5.82 -13.27 -13.23
N GLN A 48 -5.52 -14.56 -13.43
CA GLN A 48 -4.15 -15.07 -13.43
C GLN A 48 -3.28 -14.41 -14.51
N GLU A 49 -3.78 -14.25 -15.74
CA GLU A 49 -2.99 -13.70 -16.85
C GLU A 49 -2.41 -12.32 -16.51
N LEU A 50 -3.24 -11.43 -15.95
CA LEU A 50 -2.80 -10.10 -15.52
C LEU A 50 -1.78 -10.17 -14.38
N THR A 51 -2.03 -11.06 -13.40
CA THR A 51 -1.17 -11.23 -12.23
C THR A 51 0.20 -11.77 -12.63
N ALA A 52 0.23 -12.83 -13.43
CA ALA A 52 1.45 -13.46 -13.94
C ALA A 52 2.23 -12.50 -14.86
N ARG A 53 1.55 -11.79 -15.76
CA ARG A 53 2.18 -10.78 -16.63
C ARG A 53 2.86 -9.69 -15.81
N THR A 54 2.19 -9.18 -14.77
CA THR A 54 2.76 -8.16 -13.89
C THR A 54 3.98 -8.68 -13.14
N LYS A 55 3.98 -9.94 -12.68
CA LYS A 55 5.11 -10.56 -11.98
C LYS A 55 6.33 -10.78 -12.88
N HIS A 56 6.14 -11.32 -14.08
CA HIS A 56 7.24 -11.80 -14.92
C HIS A 56 7.74 -10.78 -15.95
N ARG A 57 6.87 -9.88 -16.40
CA ARG A 57 7.19 -8.91 -17.47
C ARG A 57 7.00 -7.46 -17.02
N GLY A 58 6.32 -7.25 -15.90
CA GLY A 58 6.06 -5.92 -15.35
C GLY A 58 6.97 -5.58 -14.17
N LYS A 59 6.94 -4.31 -13.79
CA LYS A 59 7.36 -3.84 -12.47
C LYS A 59 6.11 -3.50 -11.68
N VAL A 60 6.02 -3.95 -10.43
CA VAL A 60 4.96 -3.51 -9.51
C VAL A 60 5.24 -2.05 -9.18
N ARG A 61 4.52 -1.13 -9.84
CA ARG A 61 4.79 0.32 -9.75
C ARG A 61 4.23 0.97 -8.49
N LYS A 62 3.19 0.38 -7.92
CA LYS A 62 2.56 0.85 -6.68
C LYS A 62 2.38 -0.31 -5.73
N ARG A 63 2.49 -0.08 -4.43
CA ARG A 63 2.13 -1.05 -3.40
C ARG A 63 1.39 -0.37 -2.25
N LEU A 64 0.56 -1.14 -1.56
CA LEU A 64 0.02 -0.77 -0.27
C LEU A 64 1.17 -0.84 0.75
N VAL A 65 1.48 0.28 1.40
CA VAL A 65 2.56 0.37 2.39
C VAL A 65 2.06 1.05 3.66
N PRO A 66 2.58 0.66 4.84
CA PRO A 66 2.29 1.37 6.07
C PRO A 66 2.97 2.73 6.08
N ILE A 67 2.23 3.73 6.53
CA ILE A 67 2.75 5.08 6.71
C ILE A 67 2.39 5.60 8.11
N GLU A 68 3.15 6.59 8.55
CA GLU A 68 2.85 7.42 9.70
C GLU A 68 2.76 8.87 9.26
N VAL A 69 1.79 9.59 9.81
CA VAL A 69 1.55 11.00 9.52
C VAL A 69 1.88 11.82 10.76
N ASP A 70 2.47 13.00 10.57
CA ASP A 70 2.64 13.97 11.64
C ASP A 70 1.27 14.48 12.12
N GLY A 71 0.85 14.02 13.30
CA GLY A 71 -0.48 14.24 13.87
C GLY A 71 -1.52 13.21 13.41
N THR A 72 -2.80 13.61 13.35
CA THR A 72 -3.87 12.70 12.94
C THR A 72 -3.81 12.44 11.43
N ALA A 73 -3.69 11.17 11.06
CA ALA A 73 -3.72 10.70 9.68
C ALA A 73 -5.05 11.11 9.01
N PRO A 74 -4.99 11.70 7.80
CA PRO A 74 -6.19 12.05 7.05
C PRO A 74 -7.05 10.84 6.71
N GLN A 75 -8.26 11.11 6.22
CA GLN A 75 -9.22 10.08 5.82
C GLN A 75 -8.80 9.31 4.57
N SER A 76 -9.45 8.16 4.34
CA SER A 76 -9.32 7.42 3.09
C SER A 76 -9.66 8.30 1.88
N GLY A 77 -8.91 8.15 0.79
CA GLY A 77 -9.04 8.95 -0.43
C GLY A 77 -8.19 10.24 -0.42
N THR A 78 -7.57 10.63 0.70
CA THR A 78 -6.65 11.77 0.70
C THR A 78 -5.41 11.47 -0.13
N ALA A 79 -5.09 12.36 -1.06
CA ALA A 79 -3.91 12.28 -1.90
C ALA A 79 -2.62 12.41 -1.08
N ILE A 80 -1.61 11.64 -1.47
CA ILE A 80 -0.23 11.81 -1.00
C ILE A 80 0.58 12.44 -2.11
N GLU A 81 1.27 13.52 -1.78
CA GLU A 81 1.99 14.36 -2.71
C GLU A 81 3.50 14.37 -2.41
N GLN A 82 4.28 14.54 -3.47
CA GLN A 82 5.73 14.73 -3.45
C GLN A 82 6.05 15.78 -4.50
N ASP A 83 6.70 16.87 -4.11
CA ASP A 83 6.98 18.04 -4.97
C ASP A 83 5.75 18.54 -5.77
N GLY A 84 4.59 18.60 -5.11
CA GLY A 84 3.34 19.05 -5.71
C GLY A 84 2.71 18.08 -6.72
N LYS A 85 3.21 16.83 -6.80
CA LYS A 85 2.63 15.77 -7.64
C LYS A 85 2.03 14.68 -6.78
N THR A 86 0.84 14.19 -7.15
CA THR A 86 0.23 13.03 -6.51
C THR A 86 1.02 11.75 -6.81
N VAL A 87 1.55 11.12 -5.76
CA VAL A 87 2.31 9.87 -5.81
C VAL A 87 1.60 8.71 -5.11
N GLY A 88 0.49 8.98 -4.42
CA GLY A 88 -0.32 7.93 -3.80
C GLY A 88 -1.61 8.45 -3.18
N GLU A 89 -2.25 7.58 -2.40
CA GLU A 89 -3.53 7.84 -1.75
C GLU A 89 -3.62 7.05 -0.44
N ILE A 90 -4.15 7.67 0.62
CA ILE A 90 -4.49 6.99 1.87
C ILE A 90 -5.67 6.06 1.65
N ARG A 91 -5.57 4.81 2.12
CA ARG A 91 -6.58 3.77 1.92
C ARG A 91 -7.34 3.46 3.20
N SER A 92 -6.66 3.40 4.33
CA SER A 92 -7.27 3.40 5.66
C SER A 92 -6.35 4.07 6.67
N SER A 93 -6.93 4.60 7.73
CA SER A 93 -6.18 5.34 8.75
C SER A 93 -6.77 5.13 10.14
N HIS A 94 -5.91 5.21 11.15
CA HIS A 94 -6.27 5.18 12.54
C HIS A 94 -5.22 5.93 13.37
N LYS A 95 -5.65 6.97 14.10
CA LYS A 95 -4.76 7.92 14.80
C LYS A 95 -3.74 8.52 13.84
N ASN A 96 -2.45 8.28 14.01
CA ASN A 96 -1.39 8.75 13.13
C ASN A 96 -0.91 7.70 12.12
N ALA A 97 -1.41 6.46 12.19
CA ALA A 97 -1.00 5.38 11.30
C ALA A 97 -2.00 5.23 10.13
N ALA A 98 -1.50 4.80 8.97
CA ALA A 98 -2.34 4.52 7.81
C ALA A 98 -1.72 3.45 6.89
N ILE A 99 -2.55 2.86 6.03
CA ILE A 99 -2.11 2.20 4.80
C ILE A 99 -2.30 3.17 3.66
N ALA A 100 -1.30 3.29 2.79
CA ALA A 100 -1.38 4.07 1.57
C ALA A 100 -0.99 3.25 0.35
N LEU A 101 -1.68 3.47 -0.76
CA LEU A 101 -1.23 3.00 -2.06
C LEU A 101 -0.23 4.02 -2.61
N LEU A 102 1.06 3.67 -2.60
CA LEU A 102 2.14 4.58 -3.01
C LEU A 102 2.89 4.04 -4.22
N ARG A 103 3.36 4.93 -5.08
CA ARG A 103 4.35 4.59 -6.10
C ARG A 103 5.67 4.19 -5.45
N MET A 104 6.25 3.08 -5.89
CA MET A 104 7.48 2.55 -5.31
C MET A 104 8.66 3.51 -5.43
N GLU A 105 8.73 4.28 -6.52
CA GLU A 105 9.76 5.31 -6.73
C GLU A 105 9.70 6.45 -5.70
N ALA A 106 8.52 6.70 -5.10
CA ALA A 106 8.35 7.77 -4.14
C ALA A 106 8.96 7.44 -2.77
N LEU A 107 9.28 6.17 -2.49
CA LEU A 107 9.90 5.74 -1.23
C LEU A 107 11.36 6.21 -1.11
N GLU A 108 12.04 6.44 -2.24
CA GLU A 108 13.42 6.94 -2.29
C GLU A 108 13.48 8.44 -2.61
N GLY A 109 12.33 9.09 -2.74
CA GLY A 109 12.22 10.48 -3.17
C GLY A 109 12.20 11.51 -2.04
N PRO A 110 11.86 12.77 -2.37
CA PRO A 110 11.68 13.86 -1.41
C PRO A 110 10.59 13.60 -0.34
N ALA A 111 10.40 14.55 0.57
CA ALA A 111 9.39 14.43 1.61
C ALA A 111 7.97 14.22 1.04
N LEU A 112 7.24 13.27 1.64
CA LEU A 112 5.85 13.00 1.32
C LEU A 112 4.94 13.85 2.19
N MET A 113 3.86 14.35 1.60
CA MET A 113 2.87 15.19 2.28
C MET A 113 1.46 14.65 2.04
N ALA A 114 0.60 14.71 3.05
CA ALA A 114 -0.84 14.43 2.92
C ALA A 114 -1.62 15.46 3.73
N ASP A 115 -2.50 16.21 3.07
CA ASP A 115 -3.31 17.27 3.71
C ASP A 115 -2.43 18.28 4.51
N GLY A 116 -1.30 18.68 3.92
CA GLY A 116 -0.33 19.59 4.55
C GLY A 116 0.51 18.98 5.69
N LYS A 117 0.36 17.68 5.98
CA LYS A 117 1.11 16.99 7.04
C LYS A 117 2.21 16.12 6.47
N ALA A 118 3.35 16.06 7.16
CA ALA A 118 4.46 15.21 6.77
C ALA A 118 4.08 13.73 6.89
N VAL A 119 4.50 12.92 5.92
CA VAL A 119 4.25 11.49 5.86
C VAL A 119 5.59 10.76 5.84
N THR A 120 5.72 9.75 6.71
CA THR A 120 6.87 8.84 6.75
C THR A 120 6.41 7.43 6.40
N VAL A 121 7.10 6.77 5.46
CA VAL A 121 6.84 5.35 5.18
C VAL A 121 7.46 4.51 6.28
N ARG A 122 6.70 3.58 6.84
CA ARG A 122 7.22 2.58 7.76
C ARG A 122 7.82 1.42 6.97
N HIS A 123 8.95 0.90 7.44
CA HIS A 123 9.67 -0.20 6.80
C HIS A 123 9.54 -1.48 7.63
N PRO A 124 8.45 -2.26 7.47
CA PRO A 124 8.37 -3.59 8.04
C PRO A 124 9.29 -4.55 7.28
N SER A 125 9.76 -5.61 7.93
CA SER A 125 10.74 -6.55 7.37
C SER A 125 10.31 -7.24 6.07
N TRP A 126 9.00 -7.30 5.80
CA TRP A 126 8.46 -7.88 4.56
C TRP A 126 8.55 -6.92 3.37
N LEU A 127 8.71 -5.61 3.63
CA LEU A 127 8.91 -4.59 2.59
C LEU A 127 10.37 -4.59 2.12
N ASP A 128 11.29 -5.08 2.95
CA ASP A 128 12.70 -5.22 2.59
C ASP A 128 12.86 -6.25 1.46
N GLY A 129 13.53 -5.85 0.37
CA GLY A 129 13.79 -6.72 -0.78
C GLY A 129 12.72 -6.71 -1.88
N LEU A 130 11.72 -5.81 -1.80
CA LEU A 130 10.76 -5.52 -2.86
C LEU A 130 11.30 -4.60 -3.97
#